data_AF-A0A366S1I2-F1
#
_entry.id   AF-A0A366S1I2-F1
#
_cell.length_a   1.000
_cell.length_b   1.000
_cell.length_c   1.000
_cell.angle_alpha   90.00
_cell.angle_beta   90.00
_cell.angle_gamma   90.00
#
_symmetry.space_group_name_H-M   'P 1'
#
loop_
_entity.id
_entity.type
_entity.pdbx_description
1 polymer ?
#
loop_
_entity_poly.entity_id
_entity_poly.type
_entity_poly.pdbx_seq_one_letter_code
_entity_poly.pdbx_strand_id
1 'polypeptide(L)'
;MAPLKVIIIGGGLAGACLANGLLNNSDSISVTVYERDPQGSSMGDYQICLGAHALTGFKACLTKEQYAQLLPLFGKSGGVVSSAPCIFSPPDLRVLIDLSKVPLYEKSAPIARTRLEDFLQKPLQEKDAIVYGKKYVKYEILEGKMGQSSVRVHFDGGTWEDCDVLVSAEGSGSRTNKQIGLDNIITEVKPGHGGFLGECHLPWSVLQTLPNQLLEKGTIYTGNSRAMVFAAAYLPDSLSKQSSDKPINYDEEQGSLFLGMSWKTGPSSMDFPEDIDKKALMREKLTEAGFHPDFHKLVDAVDNEDLMTTS
;
A
#
# COMPACT_ATOMS: atom_id res chain seq x y z
N MET A 1 -7.51 34.56 -19.11
CA MET A 1 -6.85 33.44 -19.81
C MET A 1 -7.64 32.18 -19.51
N ALA A 2 -7.71 31.23 -20.44
CA ALA A 2 -8.27 29.91 -20.13
C ALA A 2 -7.41 29.23 -19.03
N PRO A 3 -8.00 28.43 -18.14
CA PRO A 3 -7.24 27.71 -17.12
C PRO A 3 -6.32 26.68 -17.78
N LEU A 4 -5.16 26.44 -17.18
CA LEU A 4 -4.23 25.38 -17.59
C LEU A 4 -4.89 24.02 -17.34
N LYS A 5 -5.08 23.21 -18.38
CA LYS A 5 -5.72 21.89 -18.27
C LYS A 5 -4.68 20.82 -17.95
N VAL A 6 -4.82 20.20 -16.78
CA VAL A 6 -3.97 19.11 -16.30
C VAL A 6 -4.76 17.82 -16.25
N ILE A 7 -4.26 16.78 -16.92
CA ILE A 7 -4.78 15.42 -16.79
C ILE A 7 -3.84 14.60 -15.92
N ILE A 8 -4.38 13.91 -14.93
CA ILE A 8 -3.65 12.97 -14.07
C ILE A 8 -4.18 11.56 -14.35
N ILE A 9 -3.30 10.61 -14.65
CA ILE A 9 -3.66 9.20 -14.84
C ILE A 9 -3.38 8.43 -13.56
N GLY A 10 -4.43 7.84 -12.98
CA GLY A 10 -4.40 7.10 -11.72
C GLY A 10 -4.98 7.91 -10.56
N GLY A 11 -6.09 7.42 -10.01
CA GLY A 11 -6.80 7.94 -8.84
C GLY A 11 -6.30 7.41 -7.50
N GLY A 12 -5.22 6.61 -7.49
CA GLY A 12 -4.59 6.17 -6.24
C GLY A 12 -4.01 7.31 -5.40
N LEU A 13 -3.41 6.97 -4.26
CA LEU A 13 -2.96 7.91 -3.22
C LEU A 13 -2.19 9.14 -3.76
N ALA A 14 -1.20 8.91 -4.62
CA ALA A 14 -0.36 9.98 -5.15
C ALA A 14 -1.12 10.90 -6.13
N GLY A 15 -1.90 10.33 -7.05
CA GLY A 15 -2.67 11.09 -8.03
C GLY A 15 -3.78 11.91 -7.37
N ALA A 16 -4.50 11.31 -6.42
CA ALA A 16 -5.54 12.02 -5.67
C ALA A 16 -4.96 13.12 -4.78
N CYS A 17 -3.84 12.88 -4.10
CA CYS A 17 -3.16 13.91 -3.30
C CYS A 17 -2.71 15.10 -4.16
N LEU A 18 -2.06 14.84 -5.30
CA LEU A 18 -1.63 15.89 -6.22
C LEU A 18 -2.83 16.70 -6.78
N ALA A 19 -3.90 16.03 -7.16
CA ALA A 19 -5.10 16.67 -7.67
C ALA A 19 -5.72 17.63 -6.65
N ASN A 20 -5.82 17.21 -5.38
CA ASN A 20 -6.23 18.09 -4.28
C ASN A 20 -5.29 19.29 -4.16
N GLY A 21 -3.98 19.08 -4.22
CA GLY A 21 -3.00 20.16 -4.15
C GLY A 21 -3.18 21.21 -5.25
N LEU A 22 -3.36 20.79 -6.49
CA LEU A 22 -3.59 21.69 -7.61
C LEU A 22 -4.91 22.48 -7.44
N LEU A 23 -6.00 21.79 -7.09
CA LEU A 23 -7.32 22.40 -6.91
C LEU A 23 -7.42 23.32 -5.70
N ASN A 24 -6.67 23.04 -4.63
CA ASN A 24 -6.71 23.83 -3.39
C ASN A 24 -5.81 25.08 -3.46
N ASN A 25 -4.79 25.09 -4.33
CA ASN A 25 -3.81 26.17 -4.39
C ASN A 25 -3.92 27.05 -5.66
N SER A 26 -4.77 26.72 -6.63
CA SER A 26 -4.90 27.51 -7.86
C SER A 26 -6.27 27.41 -8.52
N ASP A 27 -6.92 28.56 -8.72
CA ASP A 27 -8.15 28.68 -9.52
C ASP A 27 -7.86 28.75 -11.04
N SER A 28 -6.60 28.92 -11.42
CA SER A 28 -6.18 29.01 -12.83
C SER A 28 -5.79 27.65 -13.42
N ILE A 29 -5.95 26.56 -12.68
CA ILE A 29 -5.65 25.20 -13.12
C ILE A 29 -6.94 24.40 -13.08
N SER A 30 -7.26 23.76 -14.21
CA SER A 30 -8.33 22.77 -14.31
C SER A 30 -7.70 21.39 -14.26
N VAL A 31 -8.17 20.53 -13.35
CA VAL A 31 -7.62 19.19 -13.16
C VAL A 31 -8.68 18.14 -13.41
N THR A 32 -8.31 17.08 -14.13
CA THR A 32 -9.14 15.87 -14.22
C THR A 32 -8.28 14.64 -13.99
N VAL A 33 -8.69 13.80 -13.03
CA VAL A 33 -8.08 12.51 -12.75
C VAL A 33 -8.85 11.43 -13.50
N TYR A 34 -8.15 10.56 -14.21
CA TYR A 34 -8.74 9.38 -14.84
C TYR A 34 -8.27 8.11 -14.11
N GLU A 35 -9.23 7.36 -13.58
CA GLU A 35 -9.02 6.09 -12.90
C GLU A 35 -9.58 4.95 -13.77
N ARG A 36 -8.79 3.89 -13.93
CA ARG A 36 -9.18 2.70 -14.72
C ARG A 36 -10.24 1.87 -14.01
N ASP A 37 -10.20 1.85 -12.68
CA ASP A 37 -11.04 0.98 -11.88
C ASP A 37 -12.41 1.67 -11.63
N PRO A 38 -13.51 0.92 -11.43
CA PRO A 38 -14.82 1.50 -11.12
C PRO A 38 -14.84 2.27 -9.80
N GLN A 39 -15.83 3.15 -9.61
CA GLN A 39 -16.00 3.79 -8.30
C GLN A 39 -16.28 2.74 -7.23
N GLY A 40 -15.57 2.81 -6.10
CA GLY A 40 -15.74 1.89 -4.98
C GLY A 40 -15.07 0.52 -5.17
N SER A 41 -14.33 0.29 -6.26
CA SER A 41 -13.49 -0.90 -6.36
C SER A 41 -12.24 -0.73 -5.51
N SER A 42 -12.31 -1.17 -4.25
CA SER A 42 -11.15 -1.18 -3.38
C SER A 42 -10.52 -2.57 -3.37
N MET A 43 -9.22 -2.66 -3.67
CA MET A 43 -8.45 -3.89 -3.59
C MET A 43 -7.68 -3.94 -2.28
N GLY A 44 -8.16 -4.76 -1.33
CA GLY A 44 -7.52 -5.08 -0.05
C GLY A 44 -7.58 -3.94 0.97
N ASP A 45 -8.01 -4.25 2.20
CA ASP A 45 -8.16 -3.27 3.29
C ASP A 45 -6.86 -3.02 4.09
N TYR A 46 -5.73 -3.53 3.56
CA TYR A 46 -4.48 -3.53 4.28
C TYR A 46 -4.01 -2.14 4.68
N GLN A 47 -3.38 -2.10 5.84
CA GLN A 47 -2.79 -0.86 6.33
C GLN A 47 -1.43 -0.60 5.69
N ILE A 48 -1.18 0.67 5.43
CA ILE A 48 0.13 1.18 5.02
C ILE A 48 0.68 2.09 6.11
N CYS A 49 2.00 2.15 6.22
CA CYS A 49 2.67 3.04 7.16
C CYS A 49 3.23 4.26 6.44
N LEU A 50 2.87 5.46 6.90
CA LEU A 50 3.31 6.73 6.31
C LEU A 50 4.15 7.53 7.31
N GLY A 51 5.29 8.04 6.83
CA GLY A 51 6.26 8.83 7.60
C GLY A 51 6.15 10.33 7.39
N ALA A 52 7.15 11.08 7.87
CA ALA A 52 7.14 12.55 7.89
C ALA A 52 7.07 13.18 6.48
N HIS A 53 7.67 12.52 5.48
CA HIS A 53 7.60 12.98 4.09
C HIS A 53 6.18 12.93 3.51
N ALA A 54 5.42 11.88 3.82
CA ALA A 54 4.02 11.79 3.39
C ALA A 54 3.18 12.89 4.06
N LEU A 55 3.36 13.12 5.36
CA LEU A 55 2.69 14.21 6.08
C LEU A 55 3.05 15.59 5.51
N THR A 56 4.30 15.78 5.07
CA THR A 56 4.74 16.99 4.39
C THR A 56 4.00 17.19 3.07
N GLY A 57 3.87 16.13 2.27
CA GLY A 57 3.10 16.14 1.03
C GLY A 57 1.62 16.48 1.27
N PHE A 58 0.99 15.84 2.25
CA PHE A 58 -0.39 16.14 2.63
C PHE A 58 -0.57 17.58 3.08
N LYS A 59 0.35 18.11 3.89
CA LYS A 59 0.29 19.51 4.34
C LYS A 59 0.43 20.51 3.19
N ALA A 60 1.15 20.15 2.13
CA ALA A 60 1.29 20.99 0.93
C ALA A 60 0.05 20.93 0.02
N CYS A 61 -0.64 19.78 -0.01
CA CYS A 61 -1.73 19.54 -0.97
C CYS A 61 -3.14 19.75 -0.39
N LEU A 62 -3.33 19.48 0.90
CA LEU A 62 -4.63 19.55 1.56
C LEU A 62 -4.86 20.92 2.18
N THR A 63 -6.13 21.33 2.32
CA THR A 63 -6.47 22.47 3.16
C THR A 63 -6.12 22.20 4.62
N LYS A 64 -6.06 23.23 5.45
CA LYS A 64 -5.78 23.05 6.90
C LYS A 64 -6.83 22.17 7.56
N GLU A 65 -8.09 22.32 7.15
CA GLU A 65 -9.23 21.58 7.64
C GLU A 65 -9.16 20.12 7.21
N GLN A 66 -8.88 19.85 5.93
CA GLN A 66 -8.67 18.49 5.42
C GLN A 66 -7.50 17.81 6.13
N TYR A 67 -6.35 18.48 6.24
CA TYR A 67 -5.19 17.93 6.93
C TYR A 67 -5.50 17.61 8.41
N ALA A 68 -6.23 18.49 9.11
CA ALA A 68 -6.65 18.24 10.49
C ALA A 68 -7.63 17.06 10.61
N GLN A 69 -8.49 16.82 9.62
CA GLN A 69 -9.41 15.67 9.58
C GLN A 69 -8.72 14.35 9.21
N LEU A 70 -7.60 14.41 8.48
CA LEU A 70 -6.80 13.24 8.13
C LEU A 70 -6.04 12.66 9.33
N LEU A 71 -5.50 13.51 10.21
CA LEU A 71 -4.64 13.07 11.31
C LEU A 71 -5.30 12.04 12.25
N PRO A 72 -6.58 12.17 12.65
CA PRO A 72 -7.28 11.17 13.47
C PRO A 72 -7.55 9.84 12.76
N LEU A 73 -7.34 9.73 11.45
CA LEU A 73 -7.57 8.49 10.70
C LEU A 73 -6.41 7.49 10.81
N PHE A 74 -5.25 7.94 11.30
CA PHE A 74 -4.10 7.08 11.55
C PHE A 74 -4.35 6.17 12.77
N GLY A 75 -4.12 4.87 12.59
CA GLY A 75 -4.27 3.84 13.60
C GLY A 75 -3.02 3.65 14.47
N LYS A 76 -3.02 2.56 15.26
CA LYS A 76 -1.90 2.13 16.09
C LYS A 76 -1.33 0.81 15.61
N SER A 77 0.00 0.68 15.64
CA SER A 77 0.70 -0.58 15.45
C SER A 77 1.34 -0.98 16.77
N GLY A 78 1.02 -2.18 17.28
CA GLY A 78 1.47 -2.63 18.61
C GLY A 78 1.11 -1.67 19.75
N GLY A 79 -0.05 -0.99 19.67
CA GLY A 79 -0.50 -0.03 20.67
C GLY A 79 0.13 1.38 20.60
N VAL A 80 0.97 1.65 19.58
CA VAL A 80 1.62 2.96 19.39
C VAL A 80 1.21 3.58 18.06
N VAL A 81 0.84 4.87 18.07
CA VAL A 81 0.42 5.61 16.86
C VAL A 81 1.58 5.80 15.88
N SER A 82 2.80 5.97 16.40
CA SER A 82 4.01 6.17 15.60
C SER A 82 5.10 5.18 16.02
N SER A 83 5.37 4.20 15.16
CA SER A 83 6.31 3.11 15.43
C SER A 83 7.40 3.02 14.37
N ALA A 84 8.43 2.23 14.67
CA ALA A 84 9.50 1.87 13.76
C ALA A 84 9.69 0.35 13.80
N PRO A 85 10.04 -0.31 12.68
CA PRO A 85 10.11 -1.76 12.64
C PRO A 85 11.29 -2.33 13.44
N CYS A 86 11.16 -3.59 13.84
CA CYS A 86 12.26 -4.37 14.38
C CYS A 86 12.68 -5.44 13.36
N ILE A 87 13.98 -5.61 13.19
CA ILE A 87 14.58 -6.68 12.40
C ILE A 87 14.94 -7.83 13.33
N PHE A 88 14.45 -9.02 13.01
CA PHE A 88 14.63 -10.22 13.81
C PHE A 88 15.53 -11.24 13.12
N SER A 89 16.17 -12.07 13.93
CA SER A 89 16.93 -13.23 13.48
C SER A 89 15.96 -14.35 13.09
N PRO A 90 16.03 -14.89 11.85
CA PRO A 90 15.12 -15.94 11.40
C PRO A 90 15.06 -17.19 12.30
N PRO A 91 16.18 -17.79 12.76
CA PRO A 91 16.12 -19.08 13.47
C PRO A 91 15.63 -19.00 14.93
N ASP A 92 15.73 -17.85 15.59
CA ASP A 92 15.49 -17.72 17.04
C ASP A 92 14.64 -16.51 17.45
N LEU A 93 14.12 -15.73 16.50
CA LEU A 93 13.30 -14.52 16.75
C LEU A 93 13.97 -13.50 17.68
N ARG A 94 15.31 -13.52 17.80
CA ARG A 94 16.04 -12.51 18.56
C ARG A 94 16.05 -11.19 17.80
N VAL A 95 15.82 -10.07 18.49
CA VAL A 95 15.98 -8.73 17.90
C VAL A 95 17.44 -8.55 17.46
N LEU A 96 17.64 -8.31 16.17
CA LEU A 96 18.94 -7.94 15.59
C LEU A 96 19.11 -6.42 15.56
N ILE A 97 18.06 -5.72 15.11
CA ILE A 97 18.06 -4.25 15.00
C ILE A 97 16.68 -3.74 15.45
N ASP A 98 16.66 -2.80 16.38
CA ASP A 98 15.46 -2.07 16.78
C ASP A 98 15.53 -0.66 16.19
N LEU A 99 14.80 -0.42 15.10
CA LEU A 99 14.89 0.85 14.37
C LEU A 99 14.29 2.02 15.18
N SER A 100 13.50 1.75 16.22
CA SER A 100 13.02 2.78 17.13
C SER A 100 14.15 3.46 17.93
N LYS A 101 15.31 2.79 18.02
CA LYS A 101 16.52 3.29 18.69
C LYS A 101 17.52 3.92 17.74
N VAL A 102 17.27 3.90 16.43
CA VAL A 102 18.17 4.47 15.41
C VAL A 102 17.82 5.96 15.25
N PRO A 103 18.74 6.90 15.55
CA PRO A 103 18.43 8.34 15.57
C PRO A 103 17.92 8.92 14.25
N LEU A 104 18.32 8.33 13.13
CA LEU A 104 17.97 8.79 11.78
C LEU A 104 16.76 8.07 11.19
N TYR A 105 16.19 7.09 11.90
CA TYR A 105 15.04 6.37 11.39
C TYR A 105 13.76 7.15 11.68
N GLU A 106 13.12 7.65 10.63
CA GLU A 106 11.82 8.32 10.76
C GLU A 106 10.74 7.32 11.14
N LYS A 107 9.94 7.67 12.16
CA LYS A 107 8.79 6.86 12.55
C LYS A 107 7.64 7.08 11.57
N SER A 108 6.80 6.07 11.48
CA SER A 108 5.61 6.08 10.62
C SER A 108 4.36 5.74 11.42
N ALA A 109 3.21 6.17 10.92
CA ALA A 109 1.91 5.82 11.48
C ALA A 109 1.11 4.97 10.47
N PRO A 110 0.40 3.93 10.93
CA PRO A 110 -0.38 3.09 10.05
C PRO A 110 -1.74 3.74 9.72
N ILE A 111 -2.25 3.47 8.54
CA ILE A 111 -3.59 3.87 8.09
C ILE A 111 -4.11 2.84 7.09
N ALA A 112 -5.38 2.47 7.18
CA ALA A 112 -6.03 1.63 6.17
C ALA A 112 -5.92 2.32 4.81
N ARG A 113 -5.36 1.60 3.81
CA ARG A 113 -5.09 2.18 2.49
C ARG A 113 -6.36 2.70 1.83
N THR A 114 -7.43 1.92 1.93
CA THR A 114 -8.76 2.19 1.38
C THR A 114 -9.34 3.48 1.99
N ARG A 115 -9.27 3.61 3.32
CA ARG A 115 -9.71 4.79 4.06
C ARG A 115 -8.97 6.05 3.64
N LEU A 116 -7.66 5.97 3.43
CA LEU A 116 -6.89 7.10 2.94
C LEU A 116 -7.22 7.44 1.48
N GLU A 117 -7.39 6.43 0.64
CA GLU A 117 -7.78 6.60 -0.75
C GLU A 117 -9.14 7.29 -0.87
N ASP A 118 -10.15 6.80 -0.15
CA ASP A 118 -11.48 7.40 -0.08
C ASP A 118 -11.43 8.85 0.44
N PHE A 119 -10.64 9.08 1.49
CA PHE A 119 -10.46 10.41 2.05
C PHE A 119 -9.91 11.41 1.01
N LEU A 120 -8.93 10.98 0.22
CA LEU A 120 -8.31 11.83 -0.80
C LEU A 120 -9.17 11.97 -2.06
N GLN A 121 -9.92 10.93 -2.45
CA GLN A 121 -10.77 10.97 -3.64
C GLN A 121 -12.08 11.72 -3.40
N LYS A 122 -12.64 11.69 -2.19
CA LYS A 122 -13.95 12.31 -1.89
C LYS A 122 -14.06 13.79 -2.32
N PRO A 123 -13.10 14.69 -1.99
CA PRO A 123 -13.17 16.07 -2.46
C PRO A 123 -13.08 16.21 -3.98
N LEU A 124 -12.46 15.25 -4.67
CA LEU A 124 -12.39 15.23 -6.14
C LEU A 124 -13.72 14.79 -6.73
N GLN A 125 -14.39 13.81 -6.12
CA GLN A 125 -15.74 13.39 -6.50
C GLN A 125 -16.74 14.54 -6.32
N GLU A 126 -16.69 15.25 -5.19
CA GLU A 126 -17.56 16.41 -4.90
C GLU A 126 -17.36 17.58 -5.90
N LYS A 127 -16.21 17.64 -6.57
CA LYS A 127 -15.85 18.66 -7.56
C LYS A 127 -15.90 18.14 -9.00
N ASP A 128 -16.41 16.93 -9.25
CA ASP A 128 -16.40 16.25 -10.55
C ASP A 128 -15.01 16.21 -11.22
N ALA A 129 -13.95 16.16 -10.41
CA ALA A 129 -12.55 16.21 -10.85
C ALA A 129 -11.91 14.82 -11.04
N ILE A 130 -12.69 13.74 -10.87
CA ILE A 130 -12.24 12.35 -11.07
C ILE A 130 -13.26 11.58 -11.91
N VAL A 131 -12.77 10.82 -12.90
CA VAL A 131 -13.56 10.01 -13.83
C VAL A 131 -13.09 8.56 -13.74
N TYR A 132 -13.98 7.68 -13.30
CA TYR A 132 -13.73 6.24 -13.14
C TYR A 132 -13.97 5.45 -14.43
N GLY A 133 -13.50 4.20 -14.47
CA GLY A 133 -13.68 3.30 -15.61
C GLY A 133 -13.00 3.77 -16.89
N LYS A 134 -11.97 4.62 -16.78
CA LYS A 134 -11.22 5.20 -17.91
C LYS A 134 -9.79 4.69 -17.91
N LYS A 135 -9.56 3.61 -18.65
CA LYS A 135 -8.23 2.99 -18.69
C LYS A 135 -7.37 3.67 -19.73
N TYR A 136 -6.31 4.32 -19.26
CA TYR A 136 -5.31 4.93 -20.11
C TYR A 136 -4.57 3.91 -20.99
N VAL A 137 -4.29 4.31 -22.24
CA VAL A 137 -3.61 3.47 -23.24
C VAL A 137 -2.26 4.04 -23.66
N LYS A 138 -2.24 5.30 -24.11
CA LYS A 138 -1.07 6.01 -24.62
C LYS A 138 -1.34 7.52 -24.66
N TYR A 139 -0.29 8.31 -24.85
CA TYR A 139 -0.40 9.73 -25.17
C TYR A 139 0.21 10.07 -26.54
N GLU A 140 -0.17 11.21 -27.11
CA GLU A 140 0.44 11.81 -28.30
C GLU A 140 0.72 13.29 -28.03
N ILE A 141 1.85 13.81 -28.51
CA ILE A 141 2.12 15.26 -28.48
C ILE A 141 1.53 15.87 -29.74
N LEU A 142 0.64 16.83 -29.56
CA LEU A 142 0.05 17.59 -30.65
C LEU A 142 0.82 18.90 -30.82
N GLU A 143 1.37 19.12 -32.01
CA GLU A 143 1.99 20.38 -32.37
C GLU A 143 0.93 21.44 -32.69
N GLY A 144 0.98 22.56 -31.98
CA GLY A 144 0.12 23.71 -32.18
C GLY A 144 0.82 24.83 -32.96
N LYS A 145 0.08 25.93 -33.18
CA LYS A 145 0.62 27.12 -33.83
C LYS A 145 1.54 27.88 -32.86
N MET A 146 2.55 28.55 -33.41
CA MET A 146 3.51 29.37 -32.65
C MET A 146 4.30 28.59 -31.58
N GLY A 147 4.56 27.29 -31.79
CA GLY A 147 5.38 26.48 -30.88
C GLY A 147 4.68 26.04 -29.59
N GLN A 148 3.38 26.29 -29.45
CA GLN A 148 2.58 25.70 -28.38
C GLN A 148 2.34 24.23 -28.70
N SER A 149 2.53 23.34 -27.73
CA SER A 149 2.19 21.91 -27.87
C SER A 149 1.14 21.54 -26.84
N SER A 150 0.25 20.61 -27.17
CA SER A 150 -0.67 19.99 -26.22
C SER A 150 -0.45 18.47 -26.21
N VAL A 151 -1.08 17.79 -25.25
CA VAL A 151 -1.01 16.34 -25.10
C VAL A 151 -2.39 15.76 -25.33
N ARG A 152 -2.50 14.81 -26.25
CA ARG A 152 -3.69 13.97 -26.40
C ARG A 152 -3.52 12.69 -25.60
N VAL A 153 -4.46 12.41 -24.72
CA VAL A 153 -4.51 11.24 -23.85
C VAL A 153 -5.53 10.27 -24.43
N HIS A 154 -5.11 9.05 -24.77
CA HIS A 154 -6.00 8.02 -25.30
C HIS A 154 -6.40 7.02 -24.22
N PHE A 155 -7.69 6.68 -24.20
CA PHE A 155 -8.27 5.67 -23.33
C PHE A 155 -8.71 4.44 -24.12
N ASP A 156 -8.99 3.36 -23.40
CA ASP A 156 -9.68 2.22 -23.96
C ASP A 156 -11.08 2.61 -24.47
N GLY A 157 -11.58 1.83 -25.43
CA GLY A 157 -12.78 2.19 -26.19
C GLY A 157 -12.59 3.30 -27.23
N GLY A 158 -11.35 3.77 -27.46
CA GLY A 158 -11.01 4.72 -28.53
C GLY A 158 -11.34 6.18 -28.22
N THR A 159 -11.78 6.48 -27.00
CA THR A 159 -11.99 7.86 -26.54
C THR A 159 -10.66 8.54 -26.23
N TRP A 160 -10.64 9.87 -26.26
CA TRP A 160 -9.46 10.67 -25.99
C TRP A 160 -9.82 12.02 -25.40
N GLU A 161 -8.85 12.63 -24.72
CA GLU A 161 -8.94 13.97 -24.13
C GLU A 161 -7.64 14.73 -24.37
N ASP A 162 -7.74 16.02 -24.69
CA ASP A 162 -6.57 16.89 -24.86
C ASP A 162 -6.31 17.68 -23.57
N CYS A 163 -5.04 17.90 -23.22
CA CYS A 163 -4.60 18.69 -22.08
C CYS A 163 -3.30 19.45 -22.35
N ASP A 164 -2.97 20.42 -21.50
CA ASP A 164 -1.69 21.14 -21.57
C ASP A 164 -0.58 20.35 -20.86
N VAL A 165 -0.93 19.66 -19.76
CA VAL A 165 0.01 18.86 -18.97
C VAL A 165 -0.59 17.50 -18.66
N LEU A 166 0.16 16.44 -18.94
CA LEU A 166 -0.14 15.08 -18.55
C LEU A 166 0.76 14.66 -17.38
N VAL A 167 0.16 14.18 -16.30
CA VAL A 167 0.87 13.58 -15.16
C VAL A 167 0.50 12.10 -15.06
N SER A 168 1.51 11.23 -15.11
CA SER A 168 1.31 9.79 -14.90
C SER A 168 1.52 9.42 -13.44
N ALA A 169 0.44 9.01 -12.77
CA ALA A 169 0.44 8.42 -11.42
C ALA A 169 -0.08 6.96 -11.45
N GLU A 170 0.20 6.23 -12.54
CA GLU A 170 -0.30 4.86 -12.83
C GLU A 170 0.23 3.74 -11.92
N GLY A 171 1.27 3.99 -11.12
CA GLY A 171 1.92 2.98 -10.27
C GLY A 171 2.85 2.02 -11.03
N SER A 172 3.03 0.80 -10.50
CA SER A 172 4.00 -0.20 -11.01
C SER A 172 3.71 -0.70 -12.42
N GLY A 173 2.47 -0.53 -12.90
CA GLY A 173 2.08 -0.87 -14.27
C GLY A 173 2.22 0.28 -15.27
N SER A 174 2.92 1.38 -14.93
CA SER A 174 2.91 2.61 -15.73
C SER A 174 3.28 2.38 -17.18
N ARG A 175 2.31 2.65 -18.06
CA ARG A 175 2.52 2.62 -19.51
C ARG A 175 3.31 3.82 -19.97
N THR A 176 3.10 4.95 -19.31
CA THR A 176 3.85 6.18 -19.59
C THR A 176 5.34 5.97 -19.37
N ASN A 177 5.75 5.29 -18.29
CA ASN A 177 7.15 4.95 -18.02
C ASN A 177 7.82 4.20 -19.19
N LYS A 178 7.11 3.25 -19.79
CA LYS A 178 7.57 2.51 -20.98
C LYS A 178 7.56 3.38 -22.23
N GLN A 179 6.48 4.13 -22.45
CA GLN A 179 6.31 4.97 -23.65
C GLN A 179 7.38 6.06 -23.77
N ILE A 180 7.80 6.67 -22.65
CA ILE A 180 8.88 7.67 -22.64
C ILE A 180 10.29 7.06 -22.71
N GLY A 181 10.40 5.73 -22.70
CA GLY A 181 11.67 5.01 -22.79
C GLY A 181 12.48 4.93 -21.50
N LEU A 182 11.89 5.22 -20.33
CA LEU A 182 12.57 4.96 -19.06
C LEU A 182 12.69 3.45 -18.80
N ASP A 183 11.60 2.71 -19.02
CA ASP A 183 11.48 1.25 -18.92
C ASP A 183 12.26 0.65 -17.72
N ASN A 184 12.16 1.32 -16.57
CA ASN A 184 12.96 1.02 -15.38
C ASN A 184 12.14 0.41 -14.24
N ILE A 185 10.84 0.16 -14.48
CA ILE A 185 9.98 -0.56 -13.54
C ILE A 185 10.06 -2.05 -13.86
N ILE A 186 10.72 -2.80 -12.99
CA ILE A 186 10.87 -4.25 -13.13
C ILE A 186 9.55 -4.92 -12.74
N THR A 187 8.88 -5.52 -13.71
CA THR A 187 7.62 -6.28 -13.51
C THR A 187 7.80 -7.78 -13.74
N GLU A 188 9.01 -8.24 -14.05
CA GLU A 188 9.28 -9.66 -14.29
C GLU A 188 9.62 -10.38 -12.99
N VAL A 189 8.85 -11.42 -12.67
CA VAL A 189 9.18 -12.36 -11.60
C VAL A 189 10.43 -13.12 -12.00
N LYS A 190 11.49 -13.03 -11.19
CA LYS A 190 12.68 -13.87 -11.40
C LYS A 190 12.28 -15.34 -11.25
N PRO A 191 12.65 -16.22 -12.20
CA PRO A 191 12.40 -17.65 -12.05
C PRO A 191 12.87 -18.16 -10.70
N GLY A 192 12.05 -18.99 -10.07
CA GLY A 192 12.33 -19.52 -8.74
C GLY A 192 12.02 -18.59 -7.56
N HIS A 193 11.55 -17.37 -7.82
CA HIS A 193 11.05 -16.47 -6.79
C HIS A 193 9.52 -16.56 -6.73
N GLY A 194 9.00 -16.62 -5.51
CA GLY A 194 7.57 -16.64 -5.29
C GLY A 194 7.23 -16.08 -3.92
N GLY A 195 5.96 -15.85 -3.69
CA GLY A 195 5.49 -15.32 -2.42
C GLY A 195 3.99 -15.18 -2.36
N PHE A 196 3.50 -15.01 -1.14
CA PHE A 196 2.12 -14.70 -0.85
C PHE A 196 2.05 -13.50 0.09
N LEU A 197 1.06 -12.66 -0.14
CA LEU A 197 0.63 -11.60 0.76
C LEU A 197 -0.75 -11.98 1.27
N GLY A 198 -1.02 -11.72 2.53
CA GLY A 198 -2.30 -12.00 3.12
C GLY A 198 -2.63 -10.96 4.18
N GLU A 199 -3.93 -10.77 4.35
CA GLU A 199 -4.48 -9.96 5.40
C GLU A 199 -5.55 -10.76 6.10
N CYS A 200 -5.64 -10.64 7.41
CA CYS A 200 -6.77 -11.21 8.13
C CYS A 200 -7.18 -10.34 9.30
N HIS A 201 -8.43 -10.54 9.70
CA HIS A 201 -8.95 -10.05 10.95
C HIS A 201 -8.23 -10.70 12.14
N LEU A 202 -7.96 -9.94 13.20
CA LEU A 202 -7.35 -10.46 14.42
C LEU A 202 -8.36 -10.55 15.57
N PRO A 203 -9.21 -11.60 15.61
CA PRO A 203 -9.97 -11.89 16.81
C PRO A 203 -9.02 -12.26 17.95
N TRP A 204 -9.48 -12.07 19.20
CA TRP A 204 -8.66 -12.29 20.39
C TRP A 204 -8.02 -13.70 20.43
N SER A 205 -8.76 -14.72 20.00
CA SER A 205 -8.29 -16.11 19.95
C SER A 205 -7.07 -16.29 19.04
N VAL A 206 -7.04 -15.64 17.88
CA VAL A 206 -5.92 -15.70 16.94
C VAL A 206 -4.75 -14.87 17.45
N LEU A 207 -5.02 -13.66 17.96
CA LEU A 207 -4.01 -12.77 18.52
C LEU A 207 -3.16 -13.46 19.59
N GLN A 208 -3.77 -14.24 20.49
CA GLN A 208 -3.08 -14.99 21.54
C GLN A 208 -2.13 -16.09 21.02
N THR A 209 -2.31 -16.52 19.78
CA THR A 209 -1.42 -17.52 19.16
C THR A 209 -0.19 -16.89 18.50
N LEU A 210 -0.22 -15.59 18.21
CA LEU A 210 0.84 -14.92 17.46
C LEU A 210 2.16 -14.88 18.25
N PRO A 211 3.31 -14.76 17.58
CA PRO A 211 4.60 -14.59 18.24
C PRO A 211 4.61 -13.37 19.15
N ASN A 212 5.08 -13.52 20.40
CA ASN A 212 5.14 -12.42 21.37
C ASN A 212 5.91 -11.21 20.84
N GLN A 213 6.95 -11.44 20.05
CA GLN A 213 7.76 -10.41 19.39
C GLN A 213 6.91 -9.52 18.47
N LEU A 214 5.95 -10.09 17.75
CA LEU A 214 5.03 -9.33 16.90
C LEU A 214 4.11 -8.47 17.76
N LEU A 215 3.55 -9.03 18.83
CA LEU A 215 2.64 -8.32 19.72
C LEU A 215 3.34 -7.19 20.48
N GLU A 216 4.59 -7.39 20.90
CA GLU A 216 5.38 -6.39 21.62
C GLU A 216 5.89 -5.26 20.73
N LYS A 217 6.24 -5.56 19.48
CA LYS A 217 6.86 -4.58 18.57
C LYS A 217 5.90 -4.05 17.51
N GLY A 218 4.72 -4.63 17.36
CA GLY A 218 3.74 -4.32 16.32
C GLY A 218 4.13 -4.81 14.92
N THR A 219 5.41 -5.09 14.67
CA THR A 219 5.92 -5.57 13.38
C THR A 219 7.06 -6.56 13.54
N ILE A 220 7.17 -7.48 12.58
CA ILE A 220 8.33 -8.33 12.37
C ILE A 220 8.82 -8.12 10.95
N TYR A 221 10.10 -7.77 10.79
CA TYR A 221 10.81 -7.89 9.52
C TYR A 221 11.97 -8.86 9.69
N THR A 222 12.09 -9.85 8.83
CA THR A 222 13.21 -10.80 8.89
C THR A 222 13.47 -11.44 7.53
N GLY A 223 14.68 -11.95 7.33
CA GLY A 223 15.03 -12.64 6.11
C GLY A 223 16.43 -13.23 6.13
N ASN A 224 16.66 -14.17 5.22
CA ASN A 224 17.98 -14.70 4.91
C ASN A 224 18.15 -14.86 3.39
N SER A 225 19.12 -15.67 2.97
CA SER A 225 19.39 -15.92 1.55
C SER A 225 18.28 -16.71 0.84
N ARG A 226 17.35 -17.33 1.58
CA ARG A 226 16.31 -18.22 1.03
C ARG A 226 14.91 -17.61 1.09
N ALA A 227 14.55 -16.96 2.20
CA ALA A 227 13.21 -16.38 2.39
C ALA A 227 13.23 -15.05 3.14
N MET A 228 12.16 -14.28 2.99
CA MET A 228 11.89 -13.05 3.72
C MET A 228 10.44 -13.05 4.23
N VAL A 229 10.24 -12.56 5.45
CA VAL A 229 8.94 -12.41 6.08
C VAL A 229 8.80 -10.98 6.60
N PHE A 230 7.67 -10.38 6.28
CA PHE A 230 7.18 -9.18 6.92
C PHE A 230 5.80 -9.47 7.53
N ALA A 231 5.60 -9.07 8.77
CA ALA A 231 4.29 -9.13 9.40
C ALA A 231 4.04 -7.87 10.22
N ALA A 232 2.80 -7.39 10.23
CA ALA A 232 2.39 -6.24 11.01
C ALA A 232 1.04 -6.51 11.68
N ALA A 233 0.99 -6.30 13.00
CA ALA A 233 -0.23 -6.36 13.79
C ALA A 233 -0.70 -4.94 14.10
N TYR A 234 -1.92 -4.64 13.68
CA TYR A 234 -2.60 -3.38 13.96
C TYR A 234 -3.69 -3.66 15.00
N LEU A 235 -3.61 -2.95 16.12
CA LEU A 235 -4.40 -3.25 17.31
C LEU A 235 -5.26 -2.04 17.69
N PRO A 236 -6.48 -2.27 18.23
CA PRO A 236 -7.35 -1.22 18.72
C PRO A 236 -6.73 -0.43 19.88
N ASP A 237 -7.26 0.78 20.08
CA ASP A 237 -6.78 1.77 21.04
C ASP A 237 -6.73 1.32 22.50
N SER A 238 -7.53 0.32 22.86
CA SER A 238 -7.71 -0.19 24.23
C SER A 238 -6.59 -1.14 24.69
N LEU A 239 -5.80 -1.71 23.77
CA LEU A 239 -4.65 -2.57 24.09
C LEU A 239 -3.37 -1.75 24.26
N SER A 240 -3.27 -1.02 25.36
CA SER A 240 -2.03 -0.30 25.70
C SER A 240 -1.11 -1.06 26.66
N LYS A 241 -1.54 -2.21 27.22
CA LYS A 241 -0.70 -3.07 28.08
C LYS A 241 -1.10 -4.55 27.95
N GLN A 242 -0.10 -5.44 27.91
CA GLN A 242 -0.24 -6.89 27.98
C GLN A 242 -1.09 -7.28 29.21
N SER A 243 -2.36 -7.56 28.98
CA SER A 243 -3.26 -8.25 29.91
C SER A 243 -3.46 -9.65 29.36
N SER A 244 -3.31 -10.67 30.20
CA SER A 244 -3.64 -12.05 29.85
C SER A 244 -5.13 -12.23 29.56
N ASP A 245 -5.96 -11.35 30.11
CA ASP A 245 -7.41 -11.35 29.94
C ASP A 245 -7.83 -10.44 28.79
N LYS A 246 -8.84 -10.87 28.02
CA LYS A 246 -9.45 -10.08 26.95
C LYS A 246 -9.90 -8.73 27.53
N PRO A 247 -9.40 -7.58 27.01
CA PRO A 247 -9.87 -6.29 27.44
C PRO A 247 -11.37 -6.18 27.19
N ILE A 248 -12.10 -5.63 28.16
CA ILE A 248 -13.56 -5.40 28.07
C ILE A 248 -13.92 -4.58 26.82
N ASN A 249 -12.99 -3.75 26.33
CA ASN A 249 -13.16 -2.88 25.17
C ASN A 249 -12.26 -3.27 23.98
N TYR A 250 -11.87 -4.53 23.83
CA TYR A 250 -11.19 -4.96 22.59
C TYR A 250 -12.21 -4.94 21.46
N ASP A 251 -12.11 -3.90 20.64
CA ASP A 251 -12.86 -3.82 19.39
C ASP A 251 -12.23 -4.80 18.40
N GLU A 252 -12.84 -5.99 18.30
CA GLU A 252 -12.35 -7.04 17.43
C GLU A 252 -12.23 -6.48 16.02
N GLU A 253 -13.24 -5.72 15.53
CA GLU A 253 -13.38 -5.16 14.18
C GLU A 253 -12.19 -4.30 13.72
N GLN A 254 -11.39 -3.77 14.65
CA GLN A 254 -10.21 -2.94 14.33
C GLN A 254 -8.88 -3.72 14.30
N GLY A 255 -8.85 -4.94 14.83
CA GLY A 255 -7.67 -5.79 14.86
C GLY A 255 -7.40 -6.40 13.48
N SER A 256 -6.19 -6.21 12.94
CA SER A 256 -5.78 -6.81 11.66
C SER A 256 -4.31 -7.25 11.65
N LEU A 257 -4.04 -8.29 10.89
CA LEU A 257 -2.71 -8.81 10.60
C LEU A 257 -2.45 -8.69 9.12
N PHE A 258 -1.35 -8.05 8.75
CA PHE A 258 -0.77 -8.17 7.44
C PHE A 258 0.41 -9.15 7.48
N LEU A 259 0.48 -10.06 6.51
CA LEU A 259 1.57 -11.01 6.33
C LEU A 259 2.05 -10.97 4.88
N GLY A 260 3.34 -10.72 4.70
CA GLY A 260 4.03 -10.93 3.44
C GLY A 260 5.14 -11.95 3.62
N MET A 261 5.15 -12.99 2.80
CA MET A 261 6.24 -13.95 2.73
C MET A 261 6.70 -14.13 1.29
N SER A 262 8.01 -14.12 1.08
CA SER A 262 8.61 -14.43 -0.22
C SER A 262 9.80 -15.37 -0.06
N TRP A 263 10.09 -16.13 -1.11
CA TRP A 263 11.27 -16.99 -1.24
C TRP A 263 12.03 -16.67 -2.52
N LYS A 264 13.31 -17.00 -2.52
CA LYS A 264 14.25 -16.76 -3.65
C LYS A 264 14.56 -18.02 -4.44
N THR A 265 14.21 -19.19 -3.89
CA THR A 265 14.41 -20.50 -4.51
C THR A 265 13.17 -21.35 -4.28
N GLY A 266 12.51 -21.80 -5.34
CA GLY A 266 11.28 -22.58 -5.25
C GLY A 266 10.45 -22.50 -6.53
N PRO A 267 9.13 -22.79 -6.47
CA PRO A 267 8.24 -22.53 -7.59
C PRO A 267 8.09 -21.02 -7.82
N SER A 268 7.99 -20.60 -9.08
CA SER A 268 7.75 -19.19 -9.42
C SER A 268 6.28 -18.85 -9.23
N SER A 269 5.97 -17.62 -8.79
CA SER A 269 4.58 -17.16 -8.64
C SER A 269 3.71 -17.33 -9.89
N MET A 270 4.30 -17.22 -11.09
CA MET A 270 3.57 -17.38 -12.35
C MET A 270 3.22 -18.83 -12.70
N ASP A 271 3.88 -19.79 -12.04
CA ASP A 271 3.78 -21.21 -12.35
C ASP A 271 2.92 -21.96 -11.30
N PHE A 272 2.24 -21.24 -10.40
CA PHE A 272 1.41 -21.87 -9.37
C PHE A 272 0.15 -22.48 -9.97
N PRO A 273 -0.17 -23.75 -9.65
CA PRO A 273 -1.49 -24.31 -9.91
C PRO A 273 -2.60 -23.51 -9.22
N GLU A 274 -3.79 -23.44 -9.82
CA GLU A 274 -4.95 -22.73 -9.24
C GLU A 274 -5.36 -23.32 -7.87
N ASP A 275 -5.15 -24.62 -7.67
CA ASP A 275 -5.54 -25.39 -6.48
C ASP A 275 -4.40 -25.58 -5.47
N ILE A 276 -3.33 -24.79 -5.58
CA ILE A 276 -2.18 -24.90 -4.67
C ILE A 276 -2.56 -24.63 -3.21
N ASP A 277 -2.12 -25.50 -2.30
CA ASP A 277 -2.16 -25.23 -0.86
C ASP A 277 -1.07 -24.21 -0.50
N LYS A 278 -1.44 -22.93 -0.52
CA LYS A 278 -0.53 -21.81 -0.28
C LYS A 278 0.07 -21.88 1.12
N LYS A 279 -0.73 -22.22 2.13
CA LYS A 279 -0.27 -22.33 3.54
C LYS A 279 0.74 -23.46 3.71
N ALA A 280 0.51 -24.62 3.09
CA ALA A 280 1.47 -25.73 3.13
C ALA A 280 2.80 -25.34 2.48
N LEU A 281 2.76 -24.69 1.31
CA LEU A 281 3.95 -24.22 0.62
C LEU A 281 4.72 -23.17 1.45
N MET A 282 4.02 -22.22 2.07
CA MET A 282 4.65 -21.23 2.97
C MET A 282 5.37 -21.91 4.14
N ARG A 283 4.73 -22.87 4.82
CA ARG A 283 5.36 -23.60 5.93
C ARG A 283 6.58 -24.42 5.48
N GLU A 284 6.49 -25.08 4.34
CA GLU A 284 7.61 -25.79 3.73
C GLU A 284 8.79 -24.84 3.50
N LYS A 285 8.56 -23.70 2.83
CA LYS A 285 9.62 -22.74 2.50
C LYS A 285 10.23 -22.07 3.74
N LEU A 286 9.44 -21.82 4.80
CA LEU A 286 9.96 -21.34 6.09
C LEU A 286 10.86 -22.38 6.75
N THR A 287 10.43 -23.65 6.76
CA THR A 287 11.20 -24.75 7.35
C THR A 287 12.52 -24.97 6.59
N GLU A 288 12.47 -25.03 5.26
CA GLU A 288 13.67 -25.14 4.41
C GLU A 288 14.62 -23.95 4.55
N ALA A 289 14.07 -22.76 4.82
CA ALA A 289 14.84 -21.55 5.07
C ALA A 289 15.41 -21.49 6.49
N GLY A 290 15.06 -22.42 7.40
CA GLY A 290 15.55 -22.46 8.78
C GLY A 290 14.97 -21.36 9.66
N PHE A 291 13.71 -20.98 9.42
CA PHE A 291 12.98 -20.03 10.26
C PHE A 291 12.48 -20.71 11.55
N HIS A 292 12.35 -19.92 12.62
CA HIS A 292 11.77 -20.37 13.88
C HIS A 292 10.33 -20.92 13.67
N PRO A 293 9.92 -22.01 14.34
CA PRO A 293 8.59 -22.60 14.15
C PRO A 293 7.42 -21.65 14.40
N ASP A 294 7.58 -20.63 15.24
CA ASP A 294 6.54 -19.61 15.49
C ASP A 294 6.15 -18.81 14.25
N PHE A 295 6.99 -18.75 13.21
CA PHE A 295 6.60 -18.15 11.93
C PHE A 295 5.45 -18.92 11.26
N HIS A 296 5.28 -20.22 11.53
CA HIS A 296 4.12 -20.97 11.04
C HIS A 296 2.81 -20.44 11.63
N LYS A 297 2.83 -19.90 12.86
CA LYS A 297 1.63 -19.32 13.49
C LYS A 297 1.15 -18.07 12.75
N LEU A 298 2.05 -17.33 12.10
CA LEU A 298 1.68 -16.21 11.23
C LEU A 298 0.95 -16.72 9.98
N VAL A 299 1.47 -17.79 9.35
CA VAL A 299 0.83 -18.43 8.20
C VAL A 299 -0.53 -19.01 8.59
N ASP A 300 -0.61 -19.64 9.76
CA ASP A 300 -1.82 -20.28 10.24
C ASP A 300 -2.93 -19.28 10.57
N ALA A 301 -2.58 -18.05 10.97
CA ALA A 301 -3.50 -16.96 11.27
C ALA A 301 -4.24 -16.41 10.05
N VAL A 302 -3.69 -16.57 8.83
CA VAL A 302 -4.31 -16.06 7.59
C VAL A 302 -5.02 -17.21 6.87
N ASP A 303 -6.24 -16.99 6.41
CA ASP A 303 -6.98 -17.99 5.65
C ASP A 303 -6.41 -18.14 4.22
N ASN A 304 -6.52 -19.34 3.66
CA ASN A 304 -5.91 -19.65 2.36
C ASN A 304 -6.54 -18.84 1.20
N GLU A 305 -7.80 -18.46 1.36
CA GLU A 305 -8.56 -17.65 0.41
C GLU A 305 -8.10 -16.19 0.43
N ASP A 306 -7.63 -15.69 1.59
CA ASP A 306 -7.13 -14.32 1.77
C ASP A 306 -5.67 -14.15 1.34
N LEU A 307 -4.97 -15.24 0.99
CA LEU A 307 -3.61 -15.21 0.47
C LEU A 307 -3.60 -14.88 -1.03
N MET A 308 -3.03 -13.75 -1.39
CA MET A 308 -2.79 -13.30 -2.76
C MET A 308 -1.36 -13.61 -3.20
N THR A 309 -1.17 -14.06 -4.44
CA THR A 309 0.16 -14.30 -5.01
C THR A 309 0.89 -12.98 -5.24
N THR A 310 2.18 -12.90 -4.89
CA THR A 310 3.02 -11.75 -5.25
C THR A 310 3.41 -11.85 -6.72
N SER A 311 2.96 -10.90 -7.54
CA SER A 311 3.40 -10.68 -8.93
C SER A 311 4.67 -9.86 -9.00
#